data_AF-A0A7V5SIB0-F1
#
_entry.id   AF-A0A7V5SIB0-F1
#
_cell.length_a   1.000
_cell.length_b   1.000
_cell.length_c   1.000
_cell.angle_alpha   90.00
_cell.angle_beta   90.00
_cell.angle_gamma   90.00
#
_symmetry.space_group_name_H-M   'P 1'
#
loop_
_entity.id
_entity.type
_entity.pdbx_description
1 polymer ?
#
loop_
_entity_poly.entity_id
_entity_poly.type
_entity_poly.pdbx_seq_one_letter_code
_entity_poly.pdbx_strand_id
1 'polypeptide(L)'
;MVGMATGLVEILVVAFLLLVIVGLVVAVTLVAAAVSVVAILVVAILMVGGTGVLVGMLPEIMDWANPLNKPQSFWQVSGAAARAQALFGSWCQAGCEEEAQSRALGGLFTSVCSCSQEEMERPLPSLTEKQLKLAREFLRWTRQHPSLEIRQLGQAAAEVLRAWEAQEQERFARAEEVFWKQWIKLPAQEWDEVQQWRKQHIPALWKEALIRALEEAME
;
A
#
# COMPACT_ATOMS: atom_id res chain seq x y z
N MET A 1 -8.81 -28.96 78.84
CA MET A 1 -7.72 -28.95 77.83
C MET A 1 -8.32 -29.08 76.41
N VAL A 2 -9.13 -28.12 75.97
CA VAL A 2 -9.76 -28.12 74.63
C VAL A 2 -9.38 -26.87 73.81
N GLY A 3 -8.93 -25.79 74.45
CA GLY A 3 -8.59 -24.52 73.79
C GLY A 3 -7.22 -24.43 73.10
N MET A 4 -6.30 -25.38 73.32
CA MET A 4 -5.00 -25.38 72.63
C MET A 4 -5.00 -26.14 71.30
N ALA A 5 -5.96 -27.05 71.10
CA ALA A 5 -6.07 -27.84 69.87
C ALA A 5 -6.65 -27.02 68.70
N THR A 6 -7.60 -26.12 68.98
CA THR A 6 -8.23 -25.27 67.95
C THR A 6 -7.28 -24.22 67.40
N GLY A 7 -6.48 -23.56 68.25
CA GLY A 7 -5.50 -22.57 67.80
C GLY A 7 -4.39 -23.16 66.92
N LEU A 8 -3.98 -24.40 67.18
CA LEU A 8 -2.95 -25.07 66.38
C LEU A 8 -3.48 -25.48 65.00
N VAL A 9 -4.76 -25.86 64.91
CA VAL A 9 -5.44 -26.14 63.63
C VAL A 9 -5.59 -24.88 62.79
N GLU A 10 -5.98 -23.74 63.39
CA GLU A 10 -6.11 -22.47 62.67
C GLU A 10 -4.76 -21.98 62.11
N ILE A 11 -3.68 -22.09 62.90
CA ILE A 11 -2.33 -21.73 62.45
C ILE A 11 -1.88 -22.61 61.28
N LEU A 12 -2.16 -23.91 61.32
CA LEU A 12 -1.83 -24.83 60.22
C LEU A 12 -2.63 -24.52 58.96
N VAL A 13 -3.91 -24.17 59.08
CA VAL A 13 -4.75 -23.80 57.93
C VAL A 13 -4.26 -22.51 57.29
N VAL A 14 -3.92 -21.49 58.09
CA VAL A 14 -3.38 -20.22 57.58
C VAL A 14 -2.02 -20.43 56.92
N ALA A 15 -1.13 -21.22 57.53
CA ALA A 15 0.18 -21.55 56.95
C ALA A 15 0.06 -22.31 55.62
N PHE A 16 -0.88 -23.26 55.53
CA PHE A 16 -1.17 -23.98 54.29
C PHE A 16 -1.72 -23.07 53.20
N LEU A 17 -2.66 -22.19 53.52
CA LEU A 17 -3.21 -21.22 52.55
C LEU A 17 -2.13 -20.27 52.03
N LEU A 18 -1.22 -19.81 52.89
CA LEU A 18 -0.09 -18.98 52.48
C LEU A 18 0.85 -19.73 51.53
N LEU A 19 1.15 -21.00 51.80
CA LEU A 19 1.96 -21.83 50.90
C LEU A 19 1.29 -22.03 49.53
N VAL A 20 -0.03 -22.24 49.50
CA VAL A 20 -0.80 -22.35 48.25
C VAL A 20 -0.76 -21.05 47.46
N ILE A 21 -0.93 -19.89 48.11
CA ILE A 21 -0.88 -18.58 47.44
C ILE A 21 0.52 -18.33 46.86
N VAL A 22 1.57 -18.57 47.64
CA VAL A 22 2.96 -18.41 47.17
C VAL A 22 3.25 -19.35 46.00
N GLY A 23 2.83 -20.62 46.08
CA GLY A 23 2.97 -21.58 45.00
C GLY A 23 2.23 -21.15 43.73
N LEU A 24 1.04 -20.58 43.86
CA LEU A 24 0.24 -20.10 42.73
C LEU A 24 0.88 -18.86 42.08
N VAL A 25 1.40 -17.92 42.88
CA VAL A 25 2.13 -16.75 42.37
C VAL A 25 3.36 -17.19 41.59
N VAL A 26 4.15 -18.13 42.13
CA VAL A 26 5.33 -18.67 41.45
C VAL A 26 4.95 -19.36 40.14
N ALA A 27 3.90 -20.19 40.15
CA ALA A 27 3.42 -20.86 38.93
C ALA A 27 2.96 -19.86 37.85
N VAL A 28 2.18 -18.84 38.24
CA VAL A 28 1.73 -17.78 37.31
C VAL A 28 2.92 -17.00 36.76
N THR A 29 3.91 -16.66 37.58
CA THR A 29 5.12 -15.96 37.10
C THR A 29 5.96 -16.82 36.16
N LEU A 30 6.07 -18.13 36.40
CA LEU A 30 6.79 -19.06 35.51
C LEU A 30 6.07 -19.22 34.16
N VAL A 31 4.74 -19.31 34.17
CA VAL A 31 3.94 -19.35 32.93
C VAL A 31 4.05 -18.03 32.16
N ALA A 32 3.98 -16.89 32.84
CA ALA A 32 4.16 -15.58 32.20
C ALA A 32 5.57 -15.40 31.59
N ALA A 33 6.61 -15.90 32.27
CA ALA A 33 7.97 -15.91 31.76
C ALA A 33 8.12 -16.84 30.54
N ALA A 34 7.54 -18.04 30.57
CA ALA A 34 7.55 -18.97 29.45
C ALA A 34 6.83 -18.40 28.21
N VAL A 35 5.67 -17.78 28.40
CA VAL A 35 4.93 -17.10 27.32
C VAL A 35 5.74 -15.94 26.74
N SER A 36 6.43 -15.18 27.60
CA SER A 36 7.29 -14.07 27.17
C SER A 36 8.50 -14.56 26.37
N VAL A 37 9.13 -15.67 26.77
CA VAL A 37 10.24 -16.28 26.03
C VAL A 37 9.76 -16.81 24.67
N VAL A 38 8.60 -17.48 24.61
CA VAL A 38 8.02 -17.95 23.34
C VAL A 38 7.65 -16.78 22.43
N ALA A 39 7.07 -15.71 22.96
CA ALA A 39 6.77 -14.50 22.18
C ALA A 39 8.04 -13.85 21.62
N ILE A 40 9.10 -13.75 22.42
CA ILE A 40 10.40 -13.23 21.97
C ILE A 40 11.03 -14.18 20.93
N LEU A 41 10.91 -15.50 21.10
CA LEU A 41 11.42 -16.47 20.14
C LEU A 41 10.65 -16.41 18.81
N VAL A 42 9.33 -16.25 18.85
CA VAL A 42 8.48 -16.08 17.66
C VAL A 42 8.80 -14.77 16.95
N VAL A 43 8.98 -13.66 17.68
CA VAL A 43 9.42 -12.38 17.10
C VAL A 43 10.83 -12.50 16.52
N ALA A 44 11.75 -13.19 17.18
CA ALA A 44 13.11 -13.41 16.68
C ALA A 44 13.12 -14.34 15.45
N ILE A 45 12.29 -15.38 15.41
CA ILE A 45 12.14 -16.26 14.25
C ILE A 45 11.45 -15.53 13.10
N LEU A 46 10.48 -14.66 13.36
CA LEU A 46 9.89 -13.78 12.33
C LEU A 46 10.91 -12.78 11.79
N MET A 47 11.78 -12.23 12.64
CA MET A 47 12.86 -11.33 12.21
C MET A 47 13.98 -12.05 11.46
N VAL A 48 14.33 -13.29 11.79
CA VAL A 48 15.44 -14.04 11.15
C VAL A 48 14.97 -14.85 9.93
N GLY A 49 13.75 -15.36 9.94
CA GLY A 49 13.13 -16.08 8.82
C GLY A 49 12.60 -15.16 7.71
N GLY A 50 12.26 -13.90 8.03
CA GLY A 50 11.82 -12.89 7.05
C GLY A 50 12.97 -12.11 6.38
N THR A 51 14.17 -12.10 6.96
CA THR A 51 15.29 -11.25 6.49
C THR A 51 15.92 -11.68 5.18
N GLY A 52 15.81 -12.93 4.75
CA GLY A 52 16.39 -13.35 3.45
C GLY A 52 15.70 -12.70 2.25
N VAL A 53 14.38 -12.55 2.33
CA VAL A 53 13.55 -11.96 1.25
C VAL A 53 13.45 -10.44 1.40
N LEU A 54 13.34 -9.93 2.64
CA LEU A 54 13.29 -8.49 2.88
C LEU A 54 14.61 -7.76 2.59
N VAL A 55 15.78 -8.36 2.82
CA VAL A 55 17.08 -7.70 2.58
C VAL A 55 17.38 -7.58 1.07
N GLY A 56 16.87 -8.50 0.25
CA GLY A 56 16.91 -8.40 -1.21
C GLY A 56 15.97 -7.33 -1.79
N MET A 57 14.81 -7.13 -1.14
CA MET A 57 13.82 -6.10 -1.51
C MET A 57 14.05 -4.74 -0.84
N LEU A 58 14.89 -4.65 0.19
CA LEU A 58 15.17 -3.39 0.91
C LEU A 58 15.71 -2.28 0.01
N PRO A 59 16.62 -2.54 -0.97
CA PRO A 59 17.04 -1.53 -1.93
C PRO A 59 15.89 -1.07 -2.82
N GLU A 60 15.01 -1.98 -3.26
CA GLU A 60 13.81 -1.61 -4.03
C GLU A 60 12.85 -0.80 -3.17
N ILE A 61 12.53 -1.22 -1.94
CA ILE A 61 11.65 -0.49 -1.02
C ILE A 61 12.26 0.86 -0.57
N MET A 62 13.58 0.99 -0.48
CA MET A 62 14.22 2.28 -0.23
C MET A 62 14.23 3.17 -1.48
N ASP A 63 14.30 2.61 -2.69
CA ASP A 63 14.01 3.32 -3.95
C ASP A 63 12.52 3.74 -3.97
N TRP A 64 11.61 2.94 -3.40
CA TRP A 64 10.18 3.26 -3.21
C TRP A 64 9.95 4.38 -2.18
N ALA A 65 10.78 4.46 -1.13
CA ALA A 65 10.68 5.45 -0.06
C ALA A 65 11.23 6.84 -0.48
N ASN A 66 11.88 6.93 -1.64
CA ASN A 66 12.37 8.19 -2.18
C ASN A 66 11.65 8.59 -3.48
N PRO A 67 10.35 8.95 -3.42
CA PRO A 67 9.55 9.35 -4.59
C PRO A 67 10.01 10.68 -5.23
N LEU A 68 11.16 11.21 -4.82
CA LEU A 68 11.78 12.44 -5.31
C LEU A 68 12.96 12.19 -6.27
N ASN A 69 13.41 10.93 -6.45
CA ASN A 69 14.66 10.67 -7.16
C ASN A 69 14.54 10.13 -8.59
N LYS A 70 13.35 9.79 -9.11
CA LYS A 70 13.20 9.53 -10.56
C LYS A 70 11.90 10.15 -11.13
N PRO A 71 11.99 11.16 -12.03
CA PRO A 71 10.88 12.07 -12.37
C PRO A 71 9.84 11.51 -13.37
N GLN A 72 10.02 10.28 -13.85
CA GLN A 72 9.20 9.69 -14.92
C GLN A 72 9.26 8.17 -14.78
N SER A 73 8.54 7.57 -13.83
CA SER A 73 8.42 6.10 -13.80
C SER A 73 7.48 5.60 -14.90
N PHE A 74 7.85 5.90 -16.15
CA PHE A 74 7.69 4.99 -17.27
C PHE A 74 9.09 4.45 -17.57
N TRP A 75 9.28 3.13 -17.45
CA TRP A 75 10.40 2.45 -18.11
C TRP A 75 9.87 1.13 -18.67
N GLN A 76 9.30 1.18 -19.86
CA GLN A 76 9.49 0.07 -20.78
C GLN A 76 10.74 0.41 -21.60
N VAL A 77 11.86 -0.27 -21.35
CA VAL A 77 12.95 -0.34 -22.33
C VAL A 77 13.66 -1.71 -22.38
N SER A 78 13.61 -2.56 -21.35
CA SER A 78 14.10 -3.94 -21.47
C SER A 78 13.69 -4.83 -20.29
N GLY A 79 13.00 -5.94 -20.58
CA GLY A 79 13.27 -7.27 -20.03
C GLY A 79 13.04 -7.60 -18.55
N ALA A 80 12.80 -6.69 -17.61
CA ALA A 80 12.77 -7.10 -16.19
C ALA A 80 11.44 -6.84 -15.49
N ALA A 81 10.79 -5.70 -15.73
CA ALA A 81 9.52 -5.38 -15.08
C ALA A 81 8.70 -4.33 -15.85
N ALA A 82 7.38 -4.44 -15.77
CA ALA A 82 6.41 -3.40 -16.12
C ALA A 82 5.81 -2.82 -14.82
N ARG A 83 5.76 -1.50 -14.69
CA ARG A 83 5.19 -0.81 -13.51
C ARG A 83 4.39 0.41 -13.93
N ALA A 84 3.20 0.58 -13.38
CA ALA A 84 2.40 1.78 -13.62
C ALA A 84 1.54 2.14 -12.41
N GLN A 85 1.24 3.43 -12.30
CA GLN A 85 0.39 3.97 -11.25
C GLN A 85 -0.68 4.89 -11.84
N ALA A 86 -1.91 4.74 -11.38
CA ALA A 86 -2.95 5.72 -11.64
C ALA A 86 -2.88 6.89 -10.65
N LEU A 87 -3.38 8.06 -11.07
CA LEU A 87 -3.34 9.26 -10.23
C LEU A 87 -4.19 9.07 -8.95
N PHE A 88 -5.40 8.54 -9.11
CA PHE A 88 -6.41 8.30 -8.06
C PHE A 88 -6.81 6.83 -7.90
N GLY A 89 -6.03 5.95 -8.51
CA GLY A 89 -6.46 4.59 -8.77
C GLY A 89 -5.47 3.54 -8.30
N SER A 90 -5.50 2.42 -9.02
CA SER A 90 -4.65 1.27 -8.74
C SER A 90 -3.18 1.51 -9.09
N TRP A 91 -2.38 0.57 -8.61
CA TRP A 91 -1.01 0.33 -9.03
C TRP A 91 -0.97 -1.03 -9.73
N CYS A 92 -0.01 -1.21 -10.63
CA CYS A 92 0.32 -2.53 -11.16
C CYS A 92 1.82 -2.73 -11.25
N GLN A 93 2.22 -4.00 -11.13
CA GLN A 93 3.56 -4.48 -11.39
C GLN A 93 3.48 -5.84 -12.08
N ALA A 94 4.32 -6.08 -13.07
CA ALA A 94 4.55 -7.40 -13.65
C ALA A 94 6.05 -7.63 -13.78
N GLY A 95 6.55 -8.76 -13.29
CA GLY A 95 7.91 -9.23 -13.55
C GLY A 95 7.96 -9.90 -14.91
N CYS A 96 8.83 -9.42 -15.80
CA CYS A 96 8.94 -9.94 -17.17
C CYS A 96 10.29 -10.63 -17.33
N GLU A 97 10.35 -11.62 -18.23
CA GLU A 97 11.62 -12.24 -18.64
C GLU A 97 12.47 -11.26 -19.47
N GLU A 98 13.79 -11.41 -19.49
CA GLU A 98 14.74 -10.47 -20.13
C GLU A 98 14.43 -10.18 -21.60
N GLU A 99 13.83 -11.15 -22.29
CA GLU A 99 13.47 -11.08 -23.70
C GLU A 99 12.01 -10.64 -23.92
N ALA A 100 11.19 -10.59 -22.87
CA ALA A 100 9.79 -10.21 -22.94
C ALA A 100 9.61 -8.68 -23.02
N GLN A 101 8.59 -8.25 -23.76
CA GLN A 101 8.25 -6.84 -23.88
C GLN A 101 7.33 -6.40 -22.72
N SER A 102 7.89 -5.65 -21.77
CA SER A 102 7.18 -5.17 -20.59
C SER A 102 6.34 -3.91 -20.86
N ARG A 103 5.03 -4.02 -21.09
CA ARG A 103 4.15 -2.86 -21.29
C ARG A 103 3.50 -2.43 -19.98
N ALA A 104 3.51 -1.13 -19.69
CA ALA A 104 2.81 -0.57 -18.54
C ALA A 104 2.00 0.66 -18.95
N LEU A 105 0.85 0.86 -18.34
CA LEU A 105 -0.08 1.94 -18.67
C LEU A 105 -0.72 2.45 -17.38
N GLY A 106 -0.42 3.69 -17.01
CA GLY A 106 -1.12 4.39 -15.92
C GLY A 106 -2.36 5.12 -16.42
N GLY A 107 -2.98 5.91 -15.56
CA GLY A 107 -4.25 6.58 -15.87
C GLY A 107 -4.69 7.51 -14.75
N LEU A 108 -5.90 8.06 -14.87
CA LEU A 108 -6.58 8.75 -13.80
C LEU A 108 -7.03 7.76 -12.73
N PHE A 109 -7.65 6.64 -13.13
CA PHE A 109 -8.21 5.65 -12.20
C PHE A 109 -7.67 4.23 -12.38
N THR A 110 -7.13 3.91 -13.56
CA THR A 110 -6.67 2.55 -13.87
C THR A 110 -5.18 2.50 -14.16
N SER A 111 -4.54 1.42 -13.72
CA SER A 111 -3.19 1.03 -14.13
C SER A 111 -3.19 -0.42 -14.61
N VAL A 112 -2.53 -0.70 -15.74
CA VAL A 112 -2.40 -2.05 -16.32
C VAL A 112 -0.95 -2.31 -16.70
N CYS A 113 -0.48 -3.53 -16.42
CA CYS A 113 0.88 -3.98 -16.68
C CYS A 113 0.80 -5.34 -17.39
N SER A 114 1.64 -5.56 -18.40
CA SER A 114 1.72 -6.80 -19.17
C SER A 114 3.17 -7.10 -19.56
N CYS A 115 3.48 -8.38 -19.71
CA CYS A 115 4.74 -8.87 -20.28
C CYS A 115 4.58 -9.36 -21.72
N SER A 116 3.46 -9.01 -22.38
CA SER A 116 3.16 -9.37 -23.78
C SER A 116 2.96 -8.14 -24.66
N GLN A 117 3.02 -8.34 -25.97
CA GLN A 117 2.68 -7.33 -26.97
C GLN A 117 1.16 -7.10 -27.11
N GLU A 118 0.33 -7.92 -26.46
CA GLU A 118 -1.11 -7.84 -26.60
C GLU A 118 -1.65 -6.48 -26.14
N GLU A 119 -2.79 -6.11 -26.70
CA GLU A 119 -3.50 -4.90 -26.31
C GLU A 119 -3.99 -5.04 -24.87
N MET A 120 -3.60 -4.11 -24.01
CA MET A 120 -4.00 -4.13 -22.61
C MET A 120 -5.42 -3.56 -22.49
N GLU A 121 -6.39 -4.43 -22.24
CA GLU A 121 -7.75 -4.01 -21.93
C GLU A 121 -7.80 -3.28 -20.59
N ARG A 122 -8.45 -2.11 -20.56
CA ARG A 122 -8.67 -1.32 -19.35
C ARG A 122 -10.13 -1.45 -18.92
N PRO A 123 -10.46 -2.21 -17.87
CA PRO A 123 -11.83 -2.33 -17.42
C PRO A 123 -12.35 -1.01 -16.85
N LEU A 124 -13.64 -0.75 -17.02
CA LEU A 124 -14.33 0.35 -16.35
C LEU A 124 -14.34 0.09 -14.84
N PRO A 125 -13.67 0.92 -14.03
CA PRO A 125 -13.56 0.66 -12.60
C PRO A 125 -14.86 1.02 -11.87
N SER A 126 -15.15 0.33 -10.77
CA SER A 126 -16.12 0.80 -9.79
C SER A 126 -15.48 1.90 -8.94
N LEU A 127 -15.93 3.15 -9.12
CA LEU A 127 -15.38 4.30 -8.39
C LEU A 127 -16.19 4.61 -7.13
N THR A 128 -15.47 4.85 -6.03
CA THR A 128 -16.07 5.33 -4.77
C THR A 128 -16.42 6.81 -4.85
N GLU A 129 -17.37 7.27 -4.03
CA GLU A 129 -17.70 8.71 -3.91
C GLU A 129 -16.48 9.56 -3.57
N LYS A 130 -15.55 9.03 -2.77
CA LYS A 130 -14.29 9.69 -2.41
C LYS A 130 -13.40 9.90 -3.64
N GLN A 131 -13.26 8.89 -4.50
CA GLN A 131 -12.48 9.02 -5.74
C GLN A 131 -13.12 10.02 -6.71
N LEU A 132 -14.44 10.01 -6.83
CA LEU A 132 -15.17 10.98 -7.66
C LEU A 132 -15.01 12.40 -7.14
N LYS A 133 -15.09 12.61 -5.82
CA LYS A 133 -14.85 13.91 -5.19
C LYS A 133 -13.42 14.40 -5.48
N LEU A 134 -12.42 13.55 -5.29
CA LEU A 134 -11.02 13.88 -5.58
C LEU A 134 -10.81 14.25 -7.05
N ALA A 135 -11.42 13.50 -7.97
CA ALA A 135 -11.31 13.78 -9.39
C ALA A 135 -11.92 15.14 -9.74
N ARG A 136 -13.08 15.50 -9.15
CA ARG A 136 -13.69 16.83 -9.32
C ARG A 136 -12.85 17.96 -8.73
N GLU A 137 -12.21 17.73 -7.59
CA GLU A 137 -11.28 18.68 -6.97
C GLU A 137 -10.04 18.90 -7.85
N PHE A 138 -9.50 17.83 -8.44
CA PHE A 138 -8.42 17.89 -9.41
C PHE A 138 -8.81 18.69 -10.66
N LEU A 139 -10.01 18.46 -11.22
CA LEU A 139 -10.52 19.26 -12.34
C LEU A 139 -10.63 20.75 -11.99
N ARG A 140 -11.07 21.09 -10.77
CA ARG A 140 -11.14 22.47 -10.31
C ARG A 140 -9.75 23.11 -10.22
N TRP A 141 -8.79 22.40 -9.63
CA TRP A 141 -7.41 22.86 -9.49
C TRP A 141 -6.75 23.06 -10.87
N THR A 142 -6.78 22.05 -11.73
CA THR A 142 -6.19 22.11 -13.09
C THR A 142 -6.78 23.26 -13.91
N ARG A 143 -8.09 23.51 -13.85
CA ARG A 143 -8.76 24.60 -14.59
C ARG A 143 -8.26 25.99 -14.19
N GLN A 144 -7.90 26.17 -12.92
CA GLN A 144 -7.41 27.44 -12.37
C GLN A 144 -5.90 27.58 -12.47
N HIS A 145 -5.21 26.53 -12.93
CA HIS A 145 -3.76 26.49 -12.97
C HIS A 145 -3.18 27.42 -14.05
N PRO A 146 -2.07 28.14 -13.79
CA PRO A 146 -1.45 29.04 -14.77
C PRO A 146 -0.80 28.30 -15.95
N SER A 147 -0.28 27.09 -15.75
CA SER A 147 0.30 26.25 -16.83
C SER A 147 -0.77 25.75 -17.83
N LEU A 148 -0.43 25.76 -19.12
CA LEU A 148 -1.32 25.28 -20.19
C LEU A 148 -1.40 23.74 -20.18
N GLU A 149 -0.28 23.09 -19.92
CA GLU A 149 -0.05 21.66 -19.90
C GLU A 149 -0.84 21.01 -18.75
N ILE A 150 -0.87 21.64 -17.56
CA ILE A 150 -1.73 21.21 -16.44
C ILE A 150 -3.21 21.40 -16.77
N ARG A 151 -3.59 22.49 -17.45
CA ARG A 151 -4.97 22.68 -17.93
C ARG A 151 -5.36 21.60 -18.94
N GLN A 152 -4.47 21.23 -19.86
CA GLN A 152 -4.68 20.14 -20.83
C GLN A 152 -4.80 18.79 -20.13
N LEU A 153 -3.99 18.53 -19.09
CA LEU A 153 -4.13 17.35 -18.26
C LEU A 153 -5.50 17.30 -17.58
N GLY A 154 -5.99 18.45 -17.08
CA GLY A 154 -7.35 18.60 -16.56
C GLY A 154 -8.44 18.30 -17.59
N GLN A 155 -8.29 18.75 -18.83
CA GLN A 155 -9.22 18.44 -19.92
C GLN A 155 -9.26 16.94 -20.23
N ALA A 156 -8.09 16.29 -20.29
CA ALA A 156 -8.00 14.85 -20.48
C ALA A 156 -8.68 14.09 -19.32
N ALA A 157 -8.45 14.50 -18.07
CA ALA A 157 -9.13 13.93 -16.90
C ALA A 157 -10.66 14.11 -16.96
N ALA A 158 -11.14 15.23 -17.50
CA ALA A 158 -12.57 15.49 -17.66
C ALA A 158 -13.21 14.60 -18.73
N GLU A 159 -12.49 14.19 -19.77
CA GLU A 159 -12.97 13.17 -20.72
C GLU A 159 -13.02 11.78 -20.10
N VAL A 160 -12.04 11.41 -19.26
CA VAL A 160 -12.06 10.13 -18.51
C VAL A 160 -13.32 10.06 -17.63
N LEU A 161 -13.57 11.10 -16.84
CA LEU A 161 -14.75 11.17 -15.98
C LEU A 161 -16.06 11.10 -16.78
N ARG A 162 -16.17 11.84 -17.89
CA ARG A 162 -17.37 11.80 -18.74
C ARG A 162 -17.61 10.43 -19.37
N ALA A 163 -16.55 9.77 -19.84
CA ALA A 163 -16.66 8.43 -20.39
C ALA A 163 -17.06 7.39 -19.32
N TRP A 164 -16.52 7.53 -18.11
CA TRP A 164 -16.92 6.72 -16.96
C TRP A 164 -18.39 6.96 -16.56
N GLU A 165 -18.82 8.21 -16.45
CA GLU A 165 -20.22 8.57 -16.13
C GLU A 165 -21.20 8.04 -17.18
N ALA A 166 -20.81 8.03 -18.45
CA ALA A 166 -21.59 7.45 -19.54
C ALA A 166 -21.54 5.91 -19.60
N GLN A 167 -20.70 5.26 -18.76
CA GLN A 167 -20.46 3.81 -18.76
C GLN A 167 -19.96 3.28 -20.13
N GLU A 168 -19.18 4.08 -20.86
CA GLU A 168 -18.67 3.78 -22.20
C GLU A 168 -17.24 3.18 -22.12
N GLN A 169 -17.13 1.86 -21.98
CA GLN A 169 -15.87 1.11 -21.81
C GLN A 169 -14.75 1.53 -22.76
N GLU A 170 -14.98 1.49 -24.08
CA GLU A 170 -13.93 1.83 -25.05
C GLU A 170 -13.50 3.30 -24.98
N ARG A 171 -14.47 4.21 -24.80
CA ARG A 171 -14.18 5.64 -24.69
C ARG A 171 -13.40 5.93 -23.42
N PHE A 172 -13.74 5.23 -22.33
CA PHE A 172 -13.02 5.31 -21.07
C PHE A 172 -11.57 4.86 -21.24
N ALA A 173 -11.33 3.69 -21.85
CA ALA A 173 -9.98 3.18 -22.12
C ALA A 173 -9.14 4.16 -22.96
N ARG A 174 -9.72 4.70 -24.04
CA ARG A 174 -9.06 5.72 -24.88
C ARG A 174 -8.77 7.01 -24.11
N ALA A 175 -9.72 7.50 -23.31
CA ALA A 175 -9.54 8.72 -22.52
C ALA A 175 -8.45 8.53 -21.44
N GLU A 176 -8.41 7.37 -20.79
CA GLU A 176 -7.38 7.00 -19.81
C GLU A 176 -5.98 6.98 -20.45
N GLU A 177 -5.88 6.44 -21.67
CA GLU A 177 -4.63 6.44 -22.43
C GLU A 177 -4.19 7.85 -22.84
N VAL A 178 -5.13 8.71 -23.27
CA VAL A 178 -4.83 10.12 -23.60
C VAL A 178 -4.38 10.87 -22.36
N PHE A 179 -5.07 10.71 -21.23
CA PHE A 179 -4.67 11.28 -19.95
C PHE A 179 -3.26 10.83 -19.56
N TRP A 180 -2.98 9.54 -19.67
CA TRP A 180 -1.65 8.99 -19.39
C TRP A 180 -0.56 9.58 -20.27
N LYS A 181 -0.80 9.64 -21.59
CA LYS A 181 0.11 10.27 -22.55
C LYS A 181 0.37 11.74 -22.23
N GLN A 182 -0.63 12.47 -21.75
CA GLN A 182 -0.46 13.86 -21.33
C GLN A 182 0.36 13.95 -20.04
N TRP A 183 0.07 13.10 -19.05
CA TRP A 183 0.78 13.10 -17.77
C TRP A 183 2.28 12.81 -17.95
N ILE A 184 2.65 11.75 -18.67
CA ILE A 184 4.06 11.38 -18.85
C ILE A 184 4.87 12.41 -19.67
N LYS A 185 4.16 13.28 -20.41
CA LYS A 185 4.77 14.36 -21.22
C LYS A 185 4.84 15.70 -20.48
N LEU A 186 4.34 15.78 -19.25
CA LEU A 186 4.45 17.00 -18.47
C LEU A 186 5.93 17.39 -18.29
N PRO A 187 6.27 18.69 -18.43
CA PRO A 187 7.49 19.26 -17.90
C PRO A 187 7.74 18.83 -16.45
N ALA A 188 9.01 18.61 -16.09
CA ALA A 188 9.38 18.11 -14.75
C ALA A 188 8.81 18.97 -13.61
N GLN A 189 8.85 20.30 -13.75
CA GLN A 189 8.30 21.23 -12.76
C GLN A 189 6.79 21.01 -12.53
N GLU A 190 6.02 20.86 -13.61
CA GLU A 190 4.57 20.67 -13.51
C GLU A 190 4.21 19.28 -13.01
N TRP A 191 5.04 18.30 -13.36
CA TRP A 191 4.93 16.96 -12.80
C TRP A 191 5.10 17.00 -11.27
N ASP A 192 6.09 17.73 -10.76
CA ASP A 192 6.30 17.92 -9.32
C ASP A 192 5.10 18.61 -8.65
N GLU A 193 4.49 19.59 -9.31
CA GLU A 193 3.28 20.27 -8.82
C GLU A 193 2.09 19.30 -8.73
N VAL A 194 1.87 18.45 -9.74
CA VAL A 194 0.85 17.39 -9.71
C VAL A 194 1.12 16.41 -8.57
N GLN A 195 2.38 16.00 -8.36
CA GLN A 195 2.74 15.12 -7.25
C GLN A 195 2.52 15.77 -5.89
N GLN A 196 2.86 17.06 -5.75
CA GLN A 196 2.62 17.81 -4.52
C GLN A 196 1.13 17.92 -4.23
N TRP A 197 0.32 18.24 -5.24
CA TRP A 197 -1.14 18.25 -5.13
C TRP A 197 -1.65 16.89 -4.67
N ARG A 198 -1.16 15.81 -5.29
CA ARG A 198 -1.54 14.42 -4.95
C ARG A 198 -1.21 14.08 -3.49
N LYS A 199 0.01 14.41 -3.03
CA LYS A 199 0.45 14.18 -1.63
C LYS A 199 -0.45 14.89 -0.62
N GLN A 200 -0.92 16.09 -0.95
CA GLN A 200 -1.79 16.89 -0.08
C GLN A 200 -3.21 16.32 0.02
N HIS A 201 -3.76 15.79 -1.08
CA HIS A 201 -5.18 15.40 -1.16
C HIS A 201 -5.41 13.90 -1.01
N ILE A 202 -4.38 13.08 -1.18
CA ILE A 202 -4.47 11.60 -1.18
C ILE A 202 -3.54 10.94 -0.12
N PRO A 203 -3.37 11.44 1.12
CA PRO A 203 -2.42 10.84 2.06
C PRO A 203 -2.76 9.39 2.47
N ALA A 204 -4.05 9.05 2.57
CA ALA A 204 -4.51 7.77 3.12
C ALA A 204 -4.65 6.66 2.06
N LEU A 205 -5.23 6.98 0.89
CA LEU A 205 -5.42 6.01 -0.19
C LEU A 205 -4.08 5.54 -0.77
N TRP A 206 -3.06 6.40 -0.76
CA TRP A 206 -1.71 6.05 -1.20
C TRP A 206 -1.06 5.01 -0.28
N LYS A 207 -1.25 5.15 1.04
CA LYS A 207 -0.74 4.19 2.03
C LYS A 207 -1.47 2.85 1.93
N GLU A 208 -2.80 2.86 1.82
CA GLU A 208 -3.59 1.62 1.72
C GLU A 208 -3.32 0.84 0.43
N ALA A 209 -3.25 1.53 -0.72
CA ALA A 209 -2.94 0.88 -2.00
C ALA A 209 -1.50 0.35 -2.04
N LEU A 210 -0.54 1.08 -1.44
CA LEU A 210 0.84 0.63 -1.31
C LEU A 210 0.95 -0.58 -0.38
N ILE A 211 0.26 -0.56 0.77
CA ILE A 211 0.23 -1.68 1.71
C ILE A 211 -0.34 -2.92 1.03
N ARG A 212 -1.47 -2.80 0.32
CA ARG A 212 -2.07 -3.94 -0.38
C ARG A 212 -1.17 -4.49 -1.49
N ALA A 213 -0.52 -3.61 -2.27
CA ALA A 213 0.43 -4.05 -3.29
C ALA A 213 1.66 -4.74 -2.69
N LEU A 214 2.09 -4.32 -1.48
CA LEU A 214 3.15 -5.00 -0.74
C LEU A 214 2.69 -6.37 -0.23
N GLU A 215 1.46 -6.49 0.27
CA GLU A 215 0.87 -7.76 0.71
C GLU A 215 0.77 -8.76 -0.45
N GLU A 216 0.26 -8.33 -1.61
CA GLU A 216 0.15 -9.17 -2.82
C GLU A 216 1.51 -9.61 -3.39
N ALA A 217 2.55 -8.80 -3.23
CA ALA A 217 3.91 -9.16 -3.67
C ALA A 217 4.65 -10.11 -2.71
N MET A 218 4.12 -10.30 -1.51
CA MET A 218 4.68 -11.20 -0.49
C MET A 218 4.05 -12.62 -0.52
N GLU A 219 2.90 -12.78 -1.18
CA GLU A 219 2.22 -14.07 -1.41
C GLU A 219 2.78 -14.80 -2.64
#